data_AF-A0AA36HEW9-F1
#
_entry.id   AF-A0AA36HEW9-F1
#
_cell.length_a   1.000
_cell.length_b   1.000
_cell.length_c   1.000
_cell.angle_alpha   90.00
_cell.angle_beta   90.00
_cell.angle_gamma   90.00
#
_symmetry.space_group_name_H-M   'P 1'
#
loop_
_entity.id
_entity.type
_entity.pdbx_description
1 polymer ?
#
loop_
_entity_poly.entity_id
_entity_poly.type
_entity_poly.pdbx_seq_one_letter_code
_entity_poly.pdbx_strand_id
1 'polypeptide(L)'
;MKKIYLKKKVEQIAGNADHKTVEEEEKAFVPEQRGKVGVVHDFLHRTTTKSTSAVCQLRKDYVNSKTHVQMLDLYDVEAFDNHDGGAWKQGWSIGGKIHHSSYRNYGWEITYDKDKVAQEKKLEVIVITHSHCDPDWIKTVLRIPDQENFGWNSRMRFIYAEILFFELWWKDQSEEVRKKVRELLDSGKLKIVTGGWVMTDEANAHYFSIITELMEGHKCIKNHLGGFRPTSHWPKDPFGLSPSTPYLLTAANITNAAIQSGTYA
;
A
#
# COMPACT_ATOMS: atom_id res chain seq x y z
N MET A 1 37.67 3.17 -32.87
CA MET A 1 37.38 4.14 -31.79
C MET A 1 36.27 3.72 -30.80
N LYS A 2 35.14 3.12 -31.22
CA LYS A 2 34.04 2.73 -30.29
C LYS A 2 34.34 1.54 -29.35
N LYS A 3 35.20 0.58 -29.73
CA LYS A 3 35.55 -0.59 -28.87
C LYS A 3 36.48 -0.23 -27.67
N ILE A 4 37.26 0.83 -27.79
CA ILE A 4 38.21 1.28 -26.76
C ILE A 4 37.47 2.03 -25.63
N TYR A 5 36.38 2.72 -25.97
CA TYR A 5 35.57 3.48 -25.01
C TYR A 5 34.73 2.56 -24.10
N LEU A 6 34.32 1.37 -24.56
CA LEU A 6 33.57 0.42 -23.75
C LEU A 6 34.44 -0.28 -22.70
N LYS A 7 35.70 -0.63 -23.03
CA LYS A 7 36.63 -1.24 -22.07
C LYS A 7 36.97 -0.31 -20.91
N LYS A 8 37.21 0.98 -21.19
CA LYS A 8 37.45 1.99 -20.15
C LYS A 8 36.29 2.19 -19.18
N LYS A 9 35.04 2.00 -19.63
CA LYS A 9 33.85 2.17 -18.78
C LYS A 9 33.61 0.95 -17.88
N VAL A 10 34.02 -0.24 -18.31
CA VAL A 10 33.97 -1.46 -17.49
C VAL A 10 35.10 -1.47 -16.44
N GLU A 11 36.28 -0.95 -16.78
CA GLU A 11 37.38 -0.75 -15.81
C GLU A 11 37.06 0.30 -14.75
N GLN A 12 36.19 1.27 -15.02
CA GLN A 12 35.78 2.29 -14.04
C GLN A 12 34.71 1.80 -13.05
N ILE A 13 34.05 0.66 -13.33
CA ILE A 13 33.03 0.03 -12.48
C ILE A 13 33.63 -1.14 -11.68
N ALA A 14 34.71 -1.74 -12.17
CA ALA A 14 35.51 -2.66 -11.37
C ALA A 14 36.40 -1.85 -10.42
N GLY A 15 35.95 -1.71 -9.17
CA GLY A 15 36.72 -1.07 -8.11
C GLY A 15 38.16 -1.59 -8.08
N ASN A 16 39.12 -0.67 -7.96
CA ASN A 16 40.53 -0.99 -7.84
C ASN A 16 40.73 -1.93 -6.64
N ALA A 17 41.24 -3.15 -6.89
CA ALA A 17 41.48 -4.15 -5.84
C ALA A 17 42.53 -3.71 -4.81
N ASP A 18 43.32 -2.67 -5.13
CA ASP A 18 44.29 -2.04 -4.24
C ASP A 18 43.82 -0.68 -3.71
N HIS A 19 42.51 -0.43 -3.62
CA HIS A 19 42.02 0.74 -2.91
C HIS A 19 42.36 0.58 -1.42
N LYS A 20 43.46 1.20 -0.99
CA LYS A 20 43.70 1.46 0.43
C LYS A 20 42.49 2.22 0.93
N THR A 21 41.78 1.61 1.87
CA THR A 21 40.73 2.27 2.66
C THR A 21 41.28 3.62 3.08
N VAL A 22 40.63 4.69 2.60
CA VAL A 22 40.75 5.95 3.29
C VAL A 22 40.29 5.63 4.70
N GLU A 23 41.19 5.74 5.68
CA GLU A 23 40.79 5.78 7.08
C GLU A 23 39.89 7.01 7.18
N GLU A 24 38.59 6.83 6.92
CA GLU A 24 37.59 7.71 7.50
C GLU A 24 37.91 7.67 8.98
N GLU A 25 38.21 8.83 9.56
CA GLU A 25 38.21 8.96 11.00
C GLU A 25 36.88 8.36 11.46
N GLU A 26 36.91 7.14 11.99
CA GLU A 26 35.89 6.63 12.89
C GLU A 26 35.98 7.54 14.11
N LYS A 27 35.44 8.75 13.98
CA LYS A 27 34.80 9.39 15.11
C LYS A 27 33.70 8.43 15.45
N ALA A 28 34.00 7.56 16.42
CA ALA A 28 33.02 6.84 17.19
C ALA A 28 31.96 7.87 17.56
N PHE A 29 30.87 7.89 16.79
CA PHE A 29 29.66 8.56 17.19
C PHE A 29 29.20 7.74 18.37
N VAL A 30 29.64 8.12 19.56
CA VAL A 30 29.03 7.64 20.79
C VAL A 30 27.59 8.11 20.66
N PRO A 31 26.62 7.20 20.43
CA PRO A 31 25.24 7.62 20.35
C PRO A 31 24.94 8.18 21.73
N GLU A 32 24.72 9.49 21.80
CA GLU A 32 24.08 10.09 22.95
C GLU A 32 22.81 9.27 23.19
N GLN A 33 22.55 8.84 24.43
CA GLN A 33 21.36 8.05 24.77
C GLN A 33 20.10 8.85 24.44
N ARG A 34 19.70 8.78 23.18
CA ARG A 34 18.51 9.39 22.61
C ARG A 34 17.61 8.23 22.24
N GLY A 35 16.30 8.39 22.46
CA GLY A 35 15.29 7.36 22.19
C GLY A 35 15.38 6.78 20.78
N LYS A 36 14.56 5.77 20.49
CA LYS A 36 14.66 4.93 19.28
C LYS A 36 14.70 5.75 17.98
N VAL A 37 14.13 6.96 17.98
CA VAL A 37 13.98 7.85 16.81
C VAL A 37 14.78 9.17 16.91
N GLY A 38 15.63 9.34 17.92
CA GLY A 38 16.30 10.62 18.19
C GLY A 38 17.11 11.19 17.01
N VAL A 39 17.77 10.32 16.23
CA VAL A 39 18.52 10.71 15.03
C VAL A 39 17.63 11.33 13.95
N VAL A 40 16.40 10.82 13.80
CA VAL A 40 15.44 11.29 12.81
C VAL A 40 14.90 12.66 13.20
N HIS A 41 14.58 12.88 14.48
CA HIS A 41 14.16 14.20 14.97
C HIS A 41 15.25 15.26 14.75
N ASP A 42 16.51 14.93 15.05
CA ASP A 42 17.63 15.85 14.81
C ASP A 42 17.79 16.20 13.33
N PHE A 43 17.69 15.20 12.45
CA PHE A 43 17.73 15.42 11.01
C PHE A 43 16.59 16.34 10.55
N LEU A 44 15.36 16.07 10.99
CA LEU A 44 14.19 16.88 10.66
C LEU A 44 14.35 18.31 11.19
N HIS A 45 14.80 18.51 12.43
CA HIS A 45 15.08 19.84 12.96
C HIS A 45 16.15 20.58 12.16
N ARG A 46 17.26 19.93 11.80
CA ARG A 46 18.35 20.56 11.01
C ARG A 46 17.91 20.93 9.60
N THR A 47 17.14 20.06 8.94
CA THR A 47 16.69 20.26 7.55
C THR A 47 15.53 21.26 7.43
N THR A 48 14.82 21.53 8.52
CA THR A 48 13.64 22.41 8.51
C THR A 48 13.91 23.83 9.03
N THR A 49 14.98 24.03 9.80
CA THR A 49 15.26 25.31 10.51
C THR A 49 15.94 26.41 9.70
N LYS A 50 16.26 26.23 8.41
CA LYS A 50 16.83 27.32 7.58
C LYS A 50 16.01 27.63 6.33
N SER A 51 15.15 28.65 6.44
CA SER A 51 14.72 29.47 5.30
C SER A 51 14.94 30.93 5.63
N THR A 52 15.83 31.59 4.89
CA THR A 52 16.08 33.03 4.97
C THR A 52 15.15 33.84 4.07
N SER A 53 14.27 33.19 3.32
CA SER A 53 13.29 33.84 2.44
C SER A 53 11.86 33.48 2.83
N ALA A 54 10.94 34.40 2.51
CA ALA A 54 9.49 34.25 2.63
C ALA A 54 8.97 33.19 1.64
N VAL A 55 9.32 31.93 1.88
CA VAL A 55 8.80 30.78 1.15
C VAL A 55 7.57 30.29 1.89
N CYS A 56 6.56 29.91 1.10
CA CYS A 56 5.24 29.40 1.46
C CYS A 56 5.18 28.67 2.83
N GLN A 57 4.12 28.95 3.61
CA GLN A 57 3.87 28.41 4.95
C GLN A 57 3.96 26.87 5.06
N LEU A 58 3.93 26.16 3.93
CA LEU A 58 4.10 24.72 3.75
C LEU A 58 5.21 24.10 4.63
N ARG A 59 6.33 24.83 4.85
CA ARG A 59 7.47 24.30 5.61
C ARG A 59 7.27 24.33 7.13
N LYS A 60 6.46 25.26 7.66
CA LYS A 60 6.15 25.34 9.10
C LYS A 60 5.17 24.23 9.51
N ASP A 61 4.21 23.92 8.64
CA ASP A 61 3.18 22.92 8.91
C ASP A 61 3.70 21.48 8.79
N TYR A 62 4.83 21.27 8.09
CA TYR A 62 5.45 19.95 7.92
C TYR A 62 6.06 19.38 9.21
N VAL A 63 6.54 20.26 10.10
CA VAL A 63 7.24 19.87 11.34
C VAL A 63 6.30 19.90 12.55
N ASN A 64 5.30 20.77 12.52
CA ASN A 64 4.37 21.01 13.62
C ASN A 64 2.93 20.68 13.20
N SER A 65 2.73 19.64 12.39
CA SER A 65 1.39 19.20 12.04
C SER A 65 0.66 18.76 13.30
N LYS A 66 -0.53 19.32 13.54
CA LYS A 66 -1.39 18.92 14.66
C LYS A 66 -2.12 17.64 14.27
N THR A 67 -1.46 16.49 14.42
CA THR A 67 -2.08 15.18 14.21
C THR A 67 -2.33 14.50 15.56
N HIS A 68 -3.36 13.65 15.62
CA HIS A 68 -3.62 12.83 16.80
C HIS A 68 -2.58 11.71 16.95
N VAL A 69 -2.09 11.21 15.81
CA VAL A 69 -1.05 10.17 15.73
C VAL A 69 0.04 10.68 14.81
N GLN A 70 1.27 10.68 15.30
CA GLN A 70 2.48 10.90 14.53
C GLN A 70 3.31 9.62 14.62
N MET A 71 3.59 8.98 13.47
CA MET A 71 4.21 7.65 13.45
C MET A 71 5.60 7.64 14.05
N LEU A 72 6.35 8.75 13.94
CA LEU A 72 7.68 8.86 14.53
C LEU A 72 7.62 8.84 16.07
N ASP A 73 6.67 9.57 16.65
CA ASP A 73 6.46 9.61 18.09
C ASP A 73 5.95 8.26 18.60
N LEU A 74 5.08 7.60 17.84
CA LEU A 74 4.60 6.24 18.15
C LEU A 74 5.77 5.25 18.21
N TYR A 75 6.71 5.32 17.26
CA TYR A 75 7.89 4.45 17.23
C TYR A 75 8.84 4.66 18.42
N ASP A 76 8.83 5.84 19.06
CA ASP A 76 9.64 6.09 20.26
C ASP A 76 9.04 5.43 21.50
N VAL A 77 7.71 5.42 21.59
CA VAL A 77 6.96 4.93 22.75
C VAL A 77 6.69 3.43 22.66
N GLU A 78 6.49 2.89 21.46
CA GLU A 78 6.10 1.51 21.25
C GLU A 78 7.22 0.53 21.60
N ALA A 79 6.88 -0.56 22.30
CA ALA A 79 7.87 -1.54 22.77
C ALA A 79 8.31 -2.49 21.65
N PHE A 80 7.41 -2.80 20.71
CA PHE A 80 7.58 -3.79 19.64
C PHE A 80 7.79 -5.22 20.16
N ASP A 81 7.16 -5.55 21.28
CA ASP A 81 7.22 -6.90 21.83
C ASP A 81 6.44 -7.90 20.95
N ASN A 82 6.99 -9.11 20.78
CA ASN A 82 6.38 -10.16 19.95
C ASN A 82 5.86 -11.33 20.82
N HIS A 83 4.86 -11.05 21.64
CA HIS A 83 4.21 -12.05 22.48
C HIS A 83 3.21 -12.90 21.68
N ASP A 84 3.03 -14.18 22.02
CA ASP A 84 2.01 -15.03 21.39
C ASP A 84 0.61 -14.64 21.91
N GLY A 85 -0.18 -13.98 21.05
CA GLY A 85 -1.57 -13.56 21.33
C GLY A 85 -2.61 -14.69 21.34
N GLY A 86 -2.20 -15.93 21.05
CA GLY A 86 -3.07 -17.10 20.94
C GLY A 86 -3.58 -17.32 19.51
N ALA A 87 -4.89 -17.28 19.31
CA ALA A 87 -5.52 -17.49 18.00
C ALA A 87 -5.18 -16.36 17.01
N TRP A 88 -5.27 -15.12 17.50
CA TRP A 88 -4.71 -13.95 16.82
C TRP A 88 -3.28 -13.77 17.31
N LYS A 89 -2.33 -14.29 16.53
CA LYS A 89 -0.93 -14.45 16.97
C LYS A 89 -0.23 -13.17 17.38
N GLN A 90 -0.57 -12.05 16.73
CA GLN A 90 0.05 -10.75 16.95
C GLN A 90 -0.86 -9.77 17.70
N GLY A 91 -1.97 -10.26 18.26
CA GLY A 91 -2.89 -9.42 19.04
C GLY A 91 -3.14 -10.03 20.41
N TRP A 92 -4.39 -9.94 20.85
CA TRP A 92 -4.80 -10.47 22.14
C TRP A 92 -6.17 -11.13 22.05
N SER A 93 -6.49 -11.94 23.05
CA SER A 93 -7.82 -12.54 23.17
C SER A 93 -8.87 -11.45 23.42
N ILE A 94 -9.81 -11.31 22.48
CA ILE A 94 -10.90 -10.33 22.57
C ILE A 94 -11.85 -10.77 23.71
N GLY A 95 -11.80 -10.02 24.82
CA GLY A 95 -12.60 -10.19 26.04
C GLY A 95 -11.94 -10.95 27.20
N GLY A 96 -10.60 -11.05 27.19
CA GLY A 96 -9.81 -11.02 28.43
C GLY A 96 -9.66 -12.32 29.22
N LYS A 97 -10.05 -13.49 28.70
CA LYS A 97 -9.80 -14.78 29.36
C LYS A 97 -9.06 -15.75 28.46
N ILE A 98 -7.78 -15.98 28.76
CA ILE A 98 -7.01 -17.09 28.20
C ILE A 98 -7.33 -18.34 29.03
N HIS A 99 -8.23 -19.19 28.53
CA HIS A 99 -8.48 -20.49 29.16
C HIS A 99 -7.39 -21.48 28.73
N HIS A 100 -6.45 -21.78 29.63
CA HIS A 100 -5.58 -22.96 29.51
C HIS A 100 -6.39 -24.19 29.98
N SER A 101 -7.21 -24.76 29.09
CA SER A 101 -7.80 -26.09 29.33
C SER A 101 -7.01 -27.13 28.55
N SER A 102 -6.46 -28.10 29.29
CA SER A 102 -6.15 -29.41 28.75
C SER A 102 -7.46 -30.02 28.20
N TYR A 103 -7.35 -30.82 27.15
CA TYR A 103 -8.42 -31.34 26.30
C TYR A 103 -8.75 -30.51 25.05
N ARG A 104 -8.40 -31.14 23.91
CA ARG A 104 -8.69 -30.75 22.53
C ARG A 104 -10.17 -30.42 22.33
N ASN A 105 -10.52 -29.15 22.47
CA ASN A 105 -11.64 -28.51 21.81
C ASN A 105 -11.17 -27.11 21.43
N TYR A 106 -10.94 -26.89 20.13
CA TYR A 106 -10.55 -25.60 19.56
C TYR A 106 -11.75 -24.63 19.60
N GLY A 107 -12.15 -24.23 20.81
CA GLY A 107 -13.24 -23.30 21.08
C GLY A 107 -12.71 -21.87 21.08
N TRP A 108 -12.77 -21.23 19.92
CA TRP A 108 -12.34 -19.85 19.68
C TRP A 108 -13.46 -18.88 20.02
N GLU A 109 -13.61 -18.50 21.29
CA GLU A 109 -14.71 -17.61 21.67
C GLU A 109 -14.23 -16.15 21.70
N ILE A 110 -14.57 -15.39 20.65
CA ILE A 110 -14.54 -13.93 20.72
C ILE A 110 -15.59 -13.54 21.76
N THR A 111 -15.14 -13.10 22.93
CA THR A 111 -16.04 -12.70 24.01
C THR A 111 -16.37 -11.22 23.87
N TYR A 112 -17.63 -10.94 23.58
CA TYR A 112 -18.21 -9.60 23.58
C TYR A 112 -19.53 -9.64 24.35
N ASP A 113 -19.90 -8.49 24.91
CA ASP A 113 -21.15 -8.32 25.64
C ASP A 113 -22.32 -8.32 24.64
N LYS A 114 -23.02 -9.45 24.56
CA LYS A 114 -24.14 -9.64 23.62
C LYS A 114 -25.29 -8.67 23.90
N ASP A 115 -25.53 -8.33 25.16
CA ASP A 115 -26.61 -7.44 25.57
C ASP A 115 -26.29 -6.00 25.17
N LYS A 116 -25.02 -5.57 25.33
CA LYS A 116 -24.57 -4.27 24.81
C LYS A 116 -24.61 -4.21 23.29
N VAL A 117 -24.11 -5.24 22.60
CA VAL A 117 -24.13 -5.28 21.13
C VAL A 117 -25.56 -5.30 20.58
N ALA A 118 -26.51 -5.92 21.30
CA ALA A 118 -27.92 -5.92 20.91
C ALA A 118 -28.59 -4.54 21.06
N GLN A 119 -28.07 -3.66 21.92
CA GLN A 119 -28.54 -2.28 22.08
C GLN A 119 -27.96 -1.33 21.01
N GLU A 120 -26.83 -1.69 20.41
CA GLU A 120 -26.19 -0.92 19.36
C GLU A 120 -26.91 -1.04 18.01
N LYS A 121 -26.58 -0.16 17.08
CA LYS A 121 -27.07 -0.26 15.70
C LYS A 121 -26.64 -1.59 15.08
N LYS A 122 -27.54 -2.20 14.30
CA LYS A 122 -27.27 -3.45 13.57
C LYS A 122 -25.99 -3.32 12.74
N LEU A 123 -25.04 -4.24 12.96
CA LEU A 123 -23.79 -4.32 12.21
C LEU A 123 -24.08 -4.60 10.72
N GLU A 124 -23.62 -3.70 9.86
CA GLU A 124 -23.62 -3.92 8.42
C GLU A 124 -22.33 -4.63 8.01
N VAL A 125 -22.46 -5.83 7.45
CA VAL A 125 -21.33 -6.62 6.97
C VAL A 125 -21.27 -6.55 5.45
N ILE A 126 -20.21 -5.94 4.93
CA ILE A 126 -19.97 -5.81 3.49
C ILE A 126 -18.86 -6.79 3.10
N VAL A 127 -19.24 -7.84 2.38
CA VAL A 127 -18.28 -8.79 1.82
C VAL A 127 -17.82 -8.29 0.46
N ILE A 128 -16.53 -7.94 0.37
CA ILE A 128 -15.91 -7.43 -0.86
C ILE A 128 -15.20 -8.58 -1.56
N THR A 129 -15.73 -9.00 -2.71
CA THR A 129 -15.03 -10.01 -3.53
C THR A 129 -13.98 -9.33 -4.41
N HIS A 130 -12.78 -9.89 -4.42
CA HIS A 130 -11.64 -9.37 -5.16
C HIS A 130 -10.77 -10.54 -5.66
N SER A 131 -9.93 -10.28 -6.66
CA SER A 131 -8.83 -11.17 -7.05
C SER A 131 -7.56 -10.33 -7.08
N HIS A 132 -6.51 -10.83 -6.44
CA HIS A 132 -5.21 -10.21 -6.55
C HIS A 132 -4.48 -10.83 -7.74
N CYS A 133 -3.94 -9.99 -8.63
CA CYS A 133 -3.34 -10.41 -9.87
C CYS A 133 -1.96 -9.79 -9.98
N ASP A 134 -0.92 -10.55 -9.64
CA ASP A 134 0.46 -10.07 -9.71
C ASP A 134 0.95 -9.98 -11.15
N PRO A 135 1.38 -8.79 -11.60
CA PRO A 135 2.10 -8.64 -12.86
C PRO A 135 3.49 -9.23 -12.71
N ASP A 136 3.59 -10.53 -13.04
CA ASP A 136 4.85 -11.26 -13.21
C ASP A 136 5.60 -11.61 -11.90
N TRP A 137 4.97 -12.40 -11.01
CA TRP A 137 5.63 -12.95 -9.81
C TRP A 137 6.17 -14.38 -10.00
N ILE A 138 5.30 -15.40 -10.09
CA ILE A 138 5.70 -16.81 -10.30
C ILE A 138 5.16 -17.35 -11.63
N LYS A 139 4.01 -16.86 -12.11
CA LYS A 139 3.41 -17.13 -13.43
C LYS A 139 2.53 -15.95 -13.85
N THR A 140 2.53 -15.59 -15.13
CA THR A 140 1.57 -14.63 -15.69
C THR A 140 0.20 -15.31 -15.84
N VAL A 141 -0.72 -15.09 -14.89
CA VAL A 141 -2.09 -15.62 -14.97
C VAL A 141 -3.07 -14.47 -15.18
N LEU A 142 -3.46 -14.26 -16.43
CA LEU A 142 -4.60 -13.42 -16.80
C LEU A 142 -5.88 -14.13 -16.37
N ARG A 143 -6.50 -13.72 -15.26
CA ARG A 143 -7.80 -14.26 -14.85
C ARG A 143 -8.73 -13.17 -14.35
N ILE A 144 -9.51 -12.61 -15.28
CA ILE A 144 -10.76 -11.93 -14.93
C ILE A 144 -11.80 -13.05 -14.70
N PRO A 145 -12.60 -13.02 -13.63
CA PRO A 145 -13.60 -14.05 -13.38
C PRO A 145 -14.50 -14.24 -14.60
N ASP A 146 -14.69 -15.49 -15.03
CA ASP A 146 -15.55 -15.81 -16.18
C ASP A 146 -16.92 -15.18 -16.02
N GLN A 147 -17.45 -14.65 -17.12
CA GLN A 147 -18.72 -13.93 -17.17
C GLN A 147 -19.90 -14.70 -16.57
N GLU A 148 -19.82 -16.03 -16.61
CA GLU A 148 -20.82 -16.91 -16.04
C GLU A 148 -21.01 -16.62 -14.55
N ASN A 149 -19.93 -16.37 -13.80
CA ASN A 149 -19.98 -16.13 -12.34
C ASN A 149 -20.86 -14.94 -11.93
N PHE A 150 -20.89 -13.86 -12.74
CA PHE A 150 -21.77 -12.72 -12.49
C PHE A 150 -23.24 -12.96 -12.89
N GLY A 151 -23.49 -13.98 -13.72
CA GLY A 151 -24.83 -14.37 -14.16
C GLY A 151 -25.64 -15.11 -13.09
N TRP A 152 -24.98 -15.86 -12.20
CA TRP A 152 -25.67 -16.68 -11.19
C TRP A 152 -26.28 -15.87 -10.04
N ASN A 153 -25.76 -14.67 -9.75
CA ASN A 153 -26.24 -13.88 -8.62
C ASN A 153 -26.26 -12.38 -8.92
N SER A 154 -27.47 -11.82 -9.00
CA SER A 154 -27.70 -10.40 -9.28
C SER A 154 -27.16 -9.45 -8.21
N ARG A 155 -26.85 -9.94 -7.00
CA ARG A 155 -26.30 -9.16 -5.88
C ARG A 155 -24.78 -9.23 -5.77
N MET A 156 -24.11 -10.07 -6.57
CA MET A 156 -22.65 -10.20 -6.51
C MET A 156 -21.99 -8.90 -6.98
N ARG A 157 -20.99 -8.46 -6.21
CA ARG A 157 -20.16 -7.28 -6.51
C ARG A 157 -18.70 -7.67 -6.45
N PHE A 158 -17.90 -7.16 -7.38
CA PHE A 158 -16.48 -7.49 -7.52
C PHE A 158 -15.65 -6.22 -7.73
N ILE A 159 -14.48 -6.17 -7.11
CA ILE A 159 -13.49 -5.11 -7.33
C ILE A 159 -12.31 -5.62 -8.15
N TYR A 160 -11.74 -4.75 -8.99
CA TYR A 160 -10.59 -5.04 -9.83
C TYR A 160 -9.58 -3.89 -9.80
N ALA A 161 -8.28 -4.17 -9.73
CA ALA A 161 -7.25 -3.14 -9.50
C ALA A 161 -6.28 -2.96 -10.68
N GLU A 162 -5.74 -4.05 -11.23
CA GLU A 162 -4.55 -4.02 -12.09
C GLU A 162 -4.89 -3.84 -13.58
N ILE A 163 -4.82 -2.60 -14.09
CA ILE A 163 -5.30 -2.27 -15.44
C ILE A 163 -4.47 -2.89 -16.57
N LEU A 164 -3.19 -3.21 -16.35
CA LEU A 164 -2.37 -3.93 -17.33
C LEU A 164 -3.07 -5.22 -17.81
N PHE A 165 -3.54 -6.04 -16.88
CA PHE A 165 -4.21 -7.29 -17.21
C PHE A 165 -5.59 -7.08 -17.80
N PHE A 166 -6.31 -6.05 -17.34
CA PHE A 166 -7.58 -5.66 -17.93
C PHE A 166 -7.40 -5.28 -19.41
N GLU A 167 -6.39 -4.48 -19.74
CA GLU A 167 -6.16 -4.04 -21.11
C GLU A 167 -5.79 -5.22 -22.02
N LEU A 168 -4.89 -6.10 -21.56
CA LEU A 168 -4.51 -7.29 -22.30
C LEU A 168 -5.73 -8.17 -22.59
N TRP A 169 -6.56 -8.43 -21.58
CA TRP A 169 -7.80 -9.17 -21.75
C TRP A 169 -8.78 -8.46 -22.69
N TRP A 170 -8.96 -7.14 -22.53
CA TRP A 170 -9.93 -6.33 -23.27
C TRP A 170 -9.72 -6.36 -24.79
N LYS A 171 -8.45 -6.43 -25.22
CA LYS A 171 -8.07 -6.50 -26.64
C LYS A 171 -8.68 -7.70 -27.36
N ASP A 172 -8.76 -8.84 -26.68
CA ASP A 172 -9.24 -10.10 -27.26
C ASP A 172 -10.76 -10.32 -27.09
N GLN A 173 -11.48 -9.39 -26.45
CA GLN A 173 -12.91 -9.54 -26.19
C GLN A 173 -13.79 -9.06 -27.36
N SER A 174 -14.93 -9.74 -27.55
CA SER A 174 -15.96 -9.31 -28.50
C SER A 174 -16.71 -8.05 -28.02
N GLU A 175 -17.41 -7.37 -28.93
CA GLU A 175 -18.17 -6.16 -28.58
C GLU A 175 -19.33 -6.46 -27.60
N GLU A 176 -19.91 -7.65 -27.65
CA GLU A 176 -20.94 -8.10 -26.71
C GLU A 176 -20.38 -8.17 -25.27
N VAL A 177 -19.19 -8.75 -25.11
CA VAL A 177 -18.47 -8.80 -23.84
C VAL A 177 -18.15 -7.40 -23.35
N ARG A 178 -17.58 -6.55 -24.21
CA ARG A 178 -17.22 -5.18 -23.87
C ARG A 178 -18.43 -4.35 -23.43
N LYS A 179 -19.57 -4.53 -24.11
CA LYS A 179 -20.84 -3.88 -23.72
C LYS A 179 -21.30 -4.34 -22.34
N LYS A 180 -21.25 -5.65 -22.06
CA LYS A 180 -21.64 -6.20 -20.76
C LYS A 180 -20.75 -5.70 -19.62
N VAL A 181 -19.44 -5.54 -19.84
CA VAL A 181 -18.54 -4.94 -18.83
C VAL A 181 -18.93 -3.50 -18.51
N ARG A 182 -19.27 -2.70 -19.53
CA ARG A 182 -19.77 -1.33 -19.33
C ARG A 182 -21.07 -1.34 -18.50
N GLU A 183 -22.01 -2.23 -18.82
CA GLU A 183 -23.24 -2.40 -18.03
C GLU A 183 -22.97 -2.83 -16.56
N LEU A 184 -21.96 -3.68 -16.33
CA LEU A 184 -21.55 -4.08 -14.98
C LEU A 184 -20.93 -2.93 -14.18
N LEU A 185 -20.18 -2.05 -14.85
CA LEU A 185 -19.63 -0.82 -14.24
C LEU A 185 -20.75 0.18 -13.91
N ASP A 186 -21.65 0.42 -14.87
CA ASP A 186 -22.77 1.36 -14.71
C ASP A 186 -23.75 0.90 -13.62
N SER A 187 -23.97 -0.41 -13.50
CA SER A 187 -24.78 -1.00 -12.42
C SER A 187 -24.06 -1.12 -11.08
N GLY A 188 -22.76 -0.81 -11.01
CA GLY A 188 -21.94 -0.90 -9.80
C GLY A 188 -21.64 -2.33 -9.33
N LYS A 189 -21.86 -3.34 -10.17
CA LYS A 189 -21.51 -4.74 -9.89
C LYS A 189 -20.02 -5.01 -10.06
N LEU A 190 -19.40 -4.33 -11.02
CA LEU A 190 -17.95 -4.26 -11.15
C LEU A 190 -17.51 -2.86 -10.72
N LYS A 191 -16.45 -2.77 -9.92
CA LYS A 191 -15.83 -1.48 -9.59
C LYS A 191 -14.33 -1.59 -9.75
N ILE A 192 -13.76 -0.69 -10.54
CA ILE A 192 -12.30 -0.56 -10.61
C ILE A 192 -11.83 0.29 -9.42
N VAL A 193 -10.85 -0.22 -8.69
CA VAL A 193 -10.20 0.42 -7.54
C VAL A 193 -8.76 0.78 -7.88
N THR A 194 -8.27 1.92 -7.41
CA THR A 194 -7.00 2.58 -7.82
C THR A 194 -6.96 2.93 -9.32
N GLY A 195 -7.09 1.93 -10.19
CA GLY A 195 -7.04 2.05 -11.64
C GLY A 195 -5.65 2.35 -12.18
N GLY A 196 -4.61 2.03 -11.42
CA GLY A 196 -3.23 2.10 -11.87
C GLY A 196 -2.91 0.98 -12.85
N TRP A 197 -1.82 1.14 -13.59
CA TRP A 197 -1.35 0.08 -14.49
C TRP A 197 -1.01 -1.19 -13.71
N VAL A 198 -0.43 -1.00 -12.52
CA VAL A 198 -0.05 -2.03 -11.57
C VAL A 198 -0.42 -1.59 -10.15
N MET A 199 -0.23 -2.48 -9.17
CA MET A 199 -0.17 -2.10 -7.77
C MET A 199 1.29 -1.74 -7.45
N THR A 200 1.57 -0.45 -7.30
CA THR A 200 2.94 0.07 -7.25
C THR A 200 3.61 -0.19 -5.89
N ASP A 201 4.90 -0.55 -5.92
CA ASP A 201 5.75 -0.57 -4.71
C ASP A 201 5.81 0.84 -4.10
N GLU A 202 5.62 0.94 -2.80
CA GLU A 202 5.64 2.23 -2.10
C GLU A 202 6.99 2.53 -1.42
N ALA A 203 7.92 1.58 -1.40
CA ALA A 203 9.23 1.76 -0.78
C ALA A 203 10.26 2.36 -1.75
N ASN A 204 10.44 1.75 -2.94
CA ASN A 204 11.51 2.12 -3.87
C ASN A 204 11.03 2.98 -5.04
N ALA A 205 9.72 3.01 -5.32
CA ALA A 205 9.21 3.71 -6.48
C ALA A 205 9.41 5.22 -6.34
N HIS A 206 10.03 5.81 -7.36
CA HIS A 206 10.05 7.25 -7.48
C HIS A 206 8.65 7.78 -7.82
N TYR A 207 8.25 8.92 -7.26
CA TYR A 207 6.92 9.50 -7.47
C TYR A 207 6.56 9.68 -8.96
N PHE A 208 7.56 9.93 -9.82
CA PHE A 208 7.34 10.02 -11.27
C PHE A 208 6.81 8.71 -11.85
N SER A 209 7.31 7.56 -11.39
CA SER A 209 6.84 6.25 -11.82
C SER A 209 5.42 5.98 -11.33
N ILE A 210 5.10 6.34 -10.07
CA ILE A 210 3.75 6.24 -9.49
C ILE A 210 2.75 7.07 -10.31
N ILE A 211 3.13 8.29 -10.69
CA ILE A 211 2.27 9.14 -11.53
C ILE A 211 2.09 8.52 -12.92
N THR A 212 3.16 8.03 -13.53
CA THR A 212 3.13 7.50 -14.90
C THR A 212 2.27 6.26 -15.02
N GLU A 213 2.40 5.30 -14.09
CA GLU A 213 1.58 4.09 -14.09
C GLU A 213 0.10 4.41 -13.84
N LEU A 214 -0.17 5.36 -12.92
CA LEU A 214 -1.54 5.79 -12.64
C LEU A 214 -2.18 6.46 -13.86
N MET A 215 -1.40 7.30 -14.56
CA MET A 215 -1.84 7.94 -15.80
C MET A 215 -2.14 6.92 -16.89
N GLU A 216 -1.31 5.90 -17.06
CA GLU A 216 -1.50 4.86 -18.07
C GLU A 216 -2.78 4.06 -17.82
N GLY A 217 -2.99 3.59 -16.59
CA GLY A 217 -4.21 2.88 -16.22
C GLY A 217 -5.47 3.74 -16.37
N HIS A 218 -5.44 5.00 -15.92
CA HIS A 218 -6.58 5.93 -16.07
C HIS A 218 -6.84 6.29 -17.53
N LYS A 219 -5.81 6.35 -18.38
CA LYS A 219 -5.95 6.58 -19.82
C LYS A 219 -6.64 5.38 -20.48
N CYS A 220 -6.24 4.16 -20.14
CA CYS A 220 -6.89 2.93 -20.60
C CYS A 220 -8.37 2.89 -20.22
N ILE A 221 -8.70 3.16 -18.93
CA ILE A 221 -10.09 3.27 -18.45
C ILE A 221 -10.86 4.31 -19.25
N LYS A 222 -10.31 5.51 -19.43
CA LYS A 222 -10.98 6.59 -20.18
C LYS A 222 -11.26 6.21 -21.63
N ASN A 223 -10.31 5.53 -22.28
CA ASN A 223 -10.43 5.17 -23.69
C ASN A 223 -11.47 4.05 -23.92
N HIS A 224 -11.61 3.10 -22.99
CA HIS A 224 -12.42 1.89 -23.20
C HIS A 224 -13.74 1.87 -22.42
N LEU A 225 -13.75 2.51 -21.25
CA LEU A 225 -14.85 2.50 -20.26
C LEU A 225 -15.49 3.88 -20.08
N GLY A 226 -15.06 4.87 -20.87
CA GLY A 226 -15.69 6.19 -20.94
C GLY A 226 -15.45 7.04 -19.69
N GLY A 227 -16.53 7.46 -19.04
CA GLY A 227 -16.50 8.44 -17.94
C GLY A 227 -16.14 7.86 -16.56
N PHE A 228 -15.94 6.55 -16.44
CA PHE A 228 -15.65 5.90 -15.17
C PHE A 228 -14.34 6.44 -14.56
N ARG A 229 -14.37 6.76 -13.26
CA ARG A 229 -13.19 7.21 -12.50
C ARG A 229 -13.10 6.49 -11.16
N PRO A 230 -12.00 5.77 -10.88
CA PRO A 230 -11.77 5.21 -9.56
C PRO A 230 -11.74 6.31 -8.49
N THR A 231 -12.35 6.06 -7.34
CA THR A 231 -12.37 7.00 -6.18
C THR A 231 -11.86 6.36 -4.89
N SER A 232 -11.50 5.08 -4.95
CA SER A 232 -11.06 4.27 -3.82
C SER A 232 -9.76 3.57 -4.19
N HIS A 233 -8.76 3.65 -3.33
CA HIS A 233 -7.47 3.02 -3.43
C HIS A 233 -7.43 1.67 -2.69
N TRP A 234 -6.73 0.71 -3.27
CA TRP A 234 -6.62 -0.66 -2.77
C TRP A 234 -5.17 -1.19 -2.87
N PRO A 235 -4.26 -0.79 -1.95
CA PRO A 235 -2.89 -1.29 -1.88
C PRO A 235 -2.85 -2.53 -0.97
N LYS A 236 -3.16 -3.70 -1.55
CA LYS A 236 -3.18 -4.95 -0.80
C LYS A 236 -1.78 -5.50 -0.50
N ASP A 237 -0.86 -5.36 -1.44
CA ASP A 237 0.42 -6.08 -1.43
C ASP A 237 1.72 -5.26 -1.56
N PRO A 238 1.75 -3.91 -1.42
CA PRO A 238 3.02 -3.23 -1.18
C PRO A 238 3.64 -3.66 0.15
N PHE A 239 4.97 -3.84 0.19
CA PHE A 239 5.71 -4.18 1.40
C PHE A 239 6.10 -2.92 2.18
N GLY A 240 5.13 -2.40 2.93
CA GLY A 240 5.21 -1.09 3.56
C GLY A 240 4.52 -0.02 2.71
N LEU A 241 4.17 1.09 3.35
CA LEU A 241 3.37 2.16 2.74
C LEU A 241 4.09 3.49 2.85
N SER A 242 3.88 4.35 1.86
CA SER A 242 4.51 5.67 1.78
C SER A 242 3.48 6.78 1.86
N PRO A 243 3.72 7.85 2.63
CA PRO A 243 2.84 9.02 2.65
C PRO A 243 2.82 9.77 1.30
N SER A 244 3.74 9.46 0.38
CA SER A 244 3.74 10.01 -0.98
C SER A 244 2.52 9.54 -1.78
N THR A 245 2.09 8.30 -1.58
CA THR A 245 0.97 7.68 -2.29
C THR A 245 -0.37 8.40 -2.05
N PRO A 246 -0.86 8.59 -0.80
CA PRO A 246 -2.11 9.31 -0.56
C PRO A 246 -2.06 10.76 -1.02
N TYR A 247 -0.89 11.42 -1.00
CA TYR A 247 -0.72 12.77 -1.54
C TYR A 247 -1.00 12.81 -3.05
N LEU A 248 -0.38 11.90 -3.81
CA LEU A 248 -0.57 11.79 -5.26
C LEU A 248 -2.00 11.36 -5.61
N LEU A 249 -2.57 10.40 -4.88
CA LEU A 249 -3.92 9.89 -5.11
C LEU A 249 -5.00 10.94 -4.83
N THR A 250 -4.81 11.76 -3.79
CA THR A 250 -5.74 12.86 -3.49
C THR A 250 -5.74 13.89 -4.64
N ALA A 251 -4.57 14.17 -5.22
CA ALA A 251 -4.47 15.02 -6.40
C ALA A 251 -5.16 14.41 -7.65
N ALA A 252 -5.27 13.07 -7.70
CA ALA A 252 -6.03 12.33 -8.71
C ALA A 252 -7.53 12.14 -8.35
N ASN A 253 -8.03 12.81 -7.29
CA ASN A 253 -9.42 12.71 -6.80
C ASN A 253 -9.81 11.31 -6.28
N ILE A 254 -8.83 10.54 -5.80
CA ILE A 254 -9.03 9.29 -5.07
C ILE A 254 -8.96 9.61 -3.58
N THR A 255 -10.10 9.54 -2.90
CA THR A 255 -10.28 10.10 -1.54
C THR A 255 -10.44 9.05 -0.44
N ASN A 256 -10.53 7.77 -0.81
CA ASN A 256 -10.68 6.67 0.14
C ASN A 256 -9.58 5.64 -0.11
N ALA A 257 -9.11 4.98 0.94
CA ALA A 257 -8.14 3.89 0.82
C ALA A 257 -8.44 2.79 1.84
N ALA A 258 -8.16 1.54 1.47
CA ALA A 258 -8.15 0.40 2.39
C ALA A 258 -6.77 -0.24 2.34
N ILE A 259 -5.94 0.05 3.34
CA ILE A 259 -4.54 -0.38 3.41
C ILE A 259 -4.40 -1.67 4.23
N GLN A 260 -3.43 -2.53 3.90
CA GLN A 260 -3.22 -3.81 4.60
C GLN A 260 -1.84 -3.90 5.28
N SER A 261 -0.77 -3.54 4.57
CA SER A 261 0.61 -3.80 5.01
C SER A 261 1.14 -2.73 5.98
N GLY A 262 0.87 -2.89 7.28
CA GLY A 262 1.51 -2.16 8.37
C GLY A 262 2.46 -3.03 9.18
N THR A 263 3.21 -2.42 10.10
CA THR A 263 3.85 -3.19 11.17
C THR A 263 2.79 -3.90 12.01
N TYR A 264 3.13 -5.05 12.57
CA TYR A 264 2.20 -5.82 13.40
C TYR A 264 1.98 -5.22 14.79
N ALA A 265 2.95 -4.42 15.25
CA ALA A 265 2.89 -3.63 16.49
C ALA A 265 2.12 -2.33 16.23
#